data_AF-A0A8I2YU98-F1
#
_entry.id   AF-A0A8I2YU98-F1
#
_cell.length_a   1.000
_cell.length_b   1.000
_cell.length_c   1.000
_cell.angle_alpha   90.00
_cell.angle_beta   90.00
_cell.angle_gamma   90.00
#
_symmetry.space_group_name_H-M   'P 1'
#
loop_
_entity.id
_entity.type
_entity.pdbx_description
1 polymer ?
#
loop_
_entity_poly.entity_id
_entity_poly.type
_entity_poly.pdbx_seq_one_letter_code
_entity_poly.pdbx_strand_id
1 'polypeptide(L)'
;MNNADPWSTCQPTSHTFDELIALADEQYALYQQNSDSSTYDLAIHHYCAAFDLGPVPDTKADYVLSFFRFHHALLSLAQRQGDGTVANQYLGQALEFTPLTHHLRPVLLGIQAVSYTQRYQRTNDAADLDSAIEIFQAATNAISASHPQRLHLLMQYGSALHSRYVALKDEDDLNLAIQQFRTVLEDCPEPLLIHARRSLAFALDSRYKLRYDIDDIDFAIEAYVAVIDMLQQPREYLFACIGYSAVLHARFYCKGNIDDLHAAIRYYDTILSRQRRCRFVWMQLRVLSDATTSWVRWRCLNTVEDCFGLLWHVCELH
;
A
#
# COMPACT_ATOMS: atom_id res chain seq x y z
N MET A 1 5.28 -19.61 31.74
CA MET A 1 5.43 -18.17 32.06
C MET A 1 4.15 -17.51 31.59
N ASN A 2 3.44 -16.84 32.50
CA ASN A 2 2.02 -16.49 32.39
C ASN A 2 1.67 -15.66 31.16
N ASN A 3 0.74 -16.16 30.34
CA ASN A 3 -0.12 -15.37 29.45
C ASN A 3 -1.15 -14.62 30.32
N ALA A 4 -0.70 -13.58 31.02
CA ALA A 4 -1.63 -12.61 31.55
C ALA A 4 -2.05 -11.71 30.37
N ASP A 5 -3.33 -11.68 30.08
CA ASP A 5 -3.94 -10.71 29.18
C ASP A 5 -3.51 -9.31 29.64
N PRO A 6 -2.86 -8.47 28.80
CA PRO A 6 -2.31 -7.18 29.22
C PRO A 6 -3.36 -6.21 29.79
N TRP A 7 -4.64 -6.56 29.63
CA TRP A 7 -5.79 -5.72 29.89
C TRP A 7 -6.66 -6.26 31.04
N SER A 8 -6.21 -7.29 31.78
CA SER A 8 -7.01 -7.98 32.82
C SER A 8 -7.22 -7.19 34.13
N THR A 9 -7.14 -5.86 34.10
CA THR A 9 -7.41 -5.02 35.27
C THR A 9 -8.39 -3.90 34.93
N CYS A 10 -9.64 -4.24 34.65
CA CYS A 10 -10.74 -3.28 34.68
C CYS A 10 -11.64 -3.55 35.88
N GLN A 11 -11.73 -2.55 36.78
CA GLN A 11 -12.91 -2.42 37.63
C GLN A 11 -14.15 -2.22 36.73
N PRO A 12 -15.35 -2.64 37.16
CA PRO A 12 -16.56 -2.44 36.38
C PRO A 12 -16.78 -0.94 36.21
N THR A 13 -16.58 -0.42 35.01
CA THR A 13 -16.80 0.98 34.67
C THR A 13 -18.31 1.23 34.73
N SER A 14 -18.74 2.27 35.44
CA SER A 14 -20.14 2.73 35.46
C SER A 14 -20.58 3.40 34.15
N HIS A 15 -19.79 3.25 33.08
CA HIS A 15 -19.94 3.98 31.83
C HIS A 15 -20.82 3.21 30.85
N THR A 16 -21.64 3.94 30.10
CA THR A 16 -22.45 3.37 29.02
C THR A 16 -21.60 3.16 27.75
N PHE A 17 -22.11 2.39 26.79
CA PHE A 17 -21.46 2.20 25.48
C PHE A 17 -21.15 3.55 24.81
N ASP A 18 -22.13 4.46 24.80
CA ASP A 18 -22.02 5.76 24.14
C ASP A 18 -20.96 6.64 24.82
N GLU A 19 -20.89 6.60 26.15
CA GLU A 19 -19.86 7.32 26.93
C GLU A 19 -18.46 6.82 26.60
N LEU A 20 -18.27 5.50 26.52
CA LEU A 20 -16.97 4.92 26.21
C LEU A 20 -16.54 5.21 24.77
N ILE A 21 -17.45 5.17 23.80
CA ILE A 21 -17.15 5.56 22.41
C ILE A 21 -16.77 7.03 22.33
N ALA A 22 -17.51 7.92 23.00
CA ALA A 22 -17.21 9.35 23.01
C ALA A 22 -15.82 9.64 23.62
N LEU A 23 -15.51 9.01 24.76
CA LEU A 23 -14.20 9.10 25.41
C LEU A 23 -13.07 8.59 24.50
N ALA A 24 -13.28 7.45 23.86
CA ALA A 24 -12.30 6.86 22.95
C ALA A 24 -12.06 7.77 21.73
N ASP A 25 -13.11 8.34 21.16
CA ASP A 25 -13.04 9.26 20.03
C ASP A 25 -12.30 10.56 20.39
N GLU A 26 -12.53 11.11 21.58
CA GLU A 26 -11.80 12.30 22.08
C GLU A 26 -10.31 12.00 22.26
N GLN A 27 -9.98 10.88 22.88
CA GLN A 27 -8.59 10.46 23.09
C GLN A 27 -7.86 10.16 21.79
N TYR A 28 -8.55 9.55 20.83
CA TYR A 28 -8.03 9.35 19.49
C TYR A 28 -7.75 10.69 18.77
N ALA A 29 -8.64 11.68 18.90
CA ALA A 29 -8.43 13.01 18.36
C ALA A 29 -7.24 13.73 19.03
N LEU A 30 -7.08 13.59 20.35
CA LEU A 30 -5.92 14.13 21.08
C LEU A 30 -4.61 13.48 20.63
N TYR A 31 -4.61 12.16 20.40
CA TYR A 31 -3.47 11.48 19.80
C TYR A 31 -3.12 12.08 18.43
N GLN A 32 -4.09 12.34 17.57
CA GLN A 32 -3.82 12.94 16.25
C GLN A 32 -3.17 14.32 16.34
N GLN A 33 -3.44 15.08 17.40
CA GLN A 33 -2.85 16.41 17.62
C GLN A 33 -1.45 16.32 18.24
N ASN A 34 -1.27 15.46 19.24
CA ASN A 34 -0.09 15.49 20.11
C ASN A 34 0.89 14.34 19.85
N SER A 35 0.50 13.34 19.05
CA SER A 35 1.27 12.11 18.77
C SER A 35 1.69 11.33 20.03
N ASP A 36 0.98 11.51 21.15
CA ASP A 36 1.26 10.85 22.42
C ASP A 36 0.75 9.40 22.40
N SER A 37 1.65 8.42 22.57
CA SER A 37 1.27 7.01 22.56
C SER A 37 0.36 6.61 23.70
N SER A 38 0.41 7.31 24.84
CA SER A 38 -0.37 6.96 26.04
C SER A 38 -1.87 7.24 25.86
N THR A 39 -2.22 8.37 25.24
CA THR A 39 -3.62 8.72 24.91
C THR A 39 -4.19 7.77 23.85
N TYR A 40 -3.33 7.28 22.96
CA TYR A 40 -3.71 6.30 21.95
C TYR A 40 -4.02 4.93 22.54
N ASP A 41 -3.18 4.45 23.46
CA ASP A 41 -3.41 3.17 24.16
C ASP A 41 -4.67 3.26 25.04
N LEU A 42 -4.95 4.43 25.62
CA LEU A 42 -6.18 4.69 26.36
C LEU A 42 -7.43 4.71 25.47
N ALA A 43 -7.33 5.26 24.24
CA ALA A 43 -8.42 5.22 23.27
C ALA A 43 -8.76 3.77 22.89
N ILE A 44 -7.74 2.93 22.64
CA ILE A 44 -7.92 1.50 22.37
C ILE A 44 -8.63 0.82 23.53
N HIS A 45 -8.19 1.09 24.76
CA HIS A 45 -8.79 0.54 25.96
C HIS A 45 -10.29 0.88 26.07
N HIS A 46 -10.66 2.16 25.87
CA HIS A 46 -12.08 2.55 25.93
C HIS A 46 -12.91 2.00 24.78
N TYR A 47 -12.36 1.89 23.58
CA TYR A 47 -13.07 1.19 22.51
C TYR A 47 -13.29 -0.28 22.86
N CYS A 48 -12.26 -1.03 23.26
CA CYS A 48 -12.41 -2.44 23.68
C CYS A 48 -13.46 -2.58 24.78
N ALA A 49 -13.38 -1.76 25.82
CA ALA A 49 -14.36 -1.76 26.91
C ALA A 49 -15.79 -1.49 26.42
N ALA A 50 -15.98 -0.60 25.43
CA ALA A 50 -17.29 -0.36 24.83
C ALA A 50 -17.83 -1.64 24.15
N PHE A 51 -16.99 -2.30 23.35
CA PHE A 51 -17.38 -3.54 22.67
C PHE A 51 -17.61 -4.71 23.63
N ASP A 52 -16.90 -4.75 24.77
CA ASP A 52 -17.04 -5.78 25.80
C ASP A 52 -18.32 -5.66 26.63
N LEU A 53 -18.89 -4.44 26.78
CA LEU A 53 -20.12 -4.23 27.56
C LEU A 53 -21.35 -4.95 26.98
N GLY A 54 -21.45 -5.06 25.64
CA GLY A 54 -22.64 -5.57 24.95
C GLY A 54 -23.98 -4.90 25.35
N PRO A 55 -25.11 -5.37 24.81
CA PRO A 55 -25.36 -5.25 23.38
C PRO A 55 -25.31 -3.77 22.98
N VAL A 56 -24.55 -3.49 21.93
CA VAL A 56 -24.42 -2.15 21.37
C VAL A 56 -25.83 -1.61 20.98
N PRO A 57 -26.16 -0.31 21.15
CA PRO A 57 -27.52 0.23 20.91
C PRO A 57 -28.02 0.06 19.47
N ASP A 58 -29.33 0.03 19.20
CA ASP A 58 -29.91 -0.19 17.86
C ASP A 58 -29.51 0.86 16.78
N THR A 59 -28.88 1.97 17.17
CA THR A 59 -28.41 3.07 16.30
C THR A 59 -26.96 2.93 15.80
N LYS A 60 -26.42 1.70 15.71
CA LYS A 60 -24.98 1.42 15.39
C LYS A 60 -24.49 1.92 14.05
N ALA A 61 -25.42 2.13 13.14
CA ALA A 61 -25.23 2.82 11.87
C ALA A 61 -24.33 4.07 12.00
N ASP A 62 -24.57 4.85 13.05
CA ASP A 62 -23.95 6.15 13.27
C ASP A 62 -22.51 6.04 13.81
N TYR A 63 -22.14 4.88 14.38
CA TYR A 63 -20.82 4.64 14.99
C TYR A 63 -19.75 4.14 14.01
N VAL A 64 -20.03 4.08 12.71
CA VAL A 64 -19.06 3.58 11.71
C VAL A 64 -17.75 4.37 11.72
N LEU A 65 -17.81 5.69 11.96
CA LEU A 65 -16.59 6.50 12.09
C LEU A 65 -15.79 6.12 13.34
N SER A 66 -16.45 5.84 14.45
CA SER A 66 -15.82 5.35 15.68
C SER A 66 -15.24 3.95 15.46
N PHE A 67 -15.92 3.07 14.70
CA PHE A 67 -15.40 1.76 14.31
C PHE A 67 -14.17 1.86 13.40
N PHE A 68 -14.14 2.82 12.48
CA PHE A 68 -12.97 3.11 11.65
C PHE A 68 -11.77 3.56 12.50
N ARG A 69 -12.00 4.48 13.44
CA ARG A 69 -10.96 4.98 14.35
C ARG A 69 -10.45 3.86 15.26
N PHE A 70 -11.36 3.08 15.84
CA PHE A 70 -11.01 1.92 16.64
C PHE A 70 -10.15 0.92 15.87
N HIS A 71 -10.56 0.60 14.65
CA HIS A 71 -9.79 -0.29 13.79
C HIS A 71 -8.39 0.25 13.51
N HIS A 72 -8.27 1.53 13.15
CA HIS A 72 -6.95 2.14 12.94
C HIS A 72 -6.09 2.10 14.20
N ALA A 73 -6.72 2.27 15.37
CA ALA A 73 -6.11 2.12 16.68
C ALA A 73 -5.56 0.71 16.91
N LEU A 74 -6.39 -0.31 16.69
CA LEU A 74 -5.99 -1.71 16.83
C LEU A 74 -4.94 -2.13 15.81
N LEU A 75 -4.99 -1.65 14.57
CA LEU A 75 -3.96 -1.95 13.57
C LEU A 75 -2.61 -1.38 13.96
N SER A 76 -2.59 -0.15 14.47
CA SER A 76 -1.35 0.49 14.93
C SER A 76 -0.79 -0.21 16.17
N LEU A 77 -1.65 -0.71 17.06
CA LEU A 77 -1.23 -1.60 18.14
C LEU A 77 -0.68 -2.93 17.61
N ALA A 78 -1.37 -3.53 16.64
CA ALA A 78 -0.93 -4.74 15.96
C ALA A 78 0.42 -4.55 15.22
N GLN A 79 0.72 -3.34 14.73
CA GLN A 79 2.05 -3.01 14.19
C GLN A 79 3.12 -3.05 15.28
N ARG A 80 2.80 -2.64 16.50
CA ARG A 80 3.73 -2.67 17.66
C ARG A 80 3.88 -4.08 18.23
N GLN A 81 2.80 -4.85 18.31
CA GLN A 81 2.76 -6.13 19.03
C GLN A 81 2.84 -7.37 18.12
N GLY A 82 2.62 -7.21 16.82
CA GLY A 82 2.72 -8.27 15.82
C GLY A 82 1.43 -9.05 15.53
N ASP A 83 0.32 -8.76 16.22
CA ASP A 83 -0.93 -9.51 16.08
C ASP A 83 -2.13 -8.62 15.69
N GLY A 84 -2.64 -8.82 14.47
CA GLY A 84 -3.82 -8.13 13.92
C GLY A 84 -5.14 -8.91 14.05
N THR A 85 -5.12 -10.12 14.64
CA THR A 85 -6.30 -10.98 14.80
C THR A 85 -7.40 -10.29 15.62
N VAL A 86 -7.02 -9.61 16.69
CA VAL A 86 -7.92 -8.86 17.57
C VAL A 86 -8.69 -7.79 16.79
N ALA A 87 -8.02 -7.06 15.87
CA ALA A 87 -8.67 -6.08 15.01
C ALA A 87 -9.75 -6.70 14.11
N ASN A 88 -9.47 -7.89 13.57
CA ASN A 88 -10.42 -8.62 12.73
C ASN A 88 -11.61 -9.17 13.52
N GLN A 89 -11.38 -9.61 14.76
CA GLN A 89 -12.44 -10.09 15.64
C GLN A 89 -13.46 -8.99 15.95
N TYR A 90 -13.00 -7.81 16.38
CA TYR A 90 -13.90 -6.70 16.68
C TYR A 90 -14.64 -6.16 15.45
N LEU A 91 -13.97 -6.13 14.28
CA LEU A 91 -14.65 -5.79 13.03
C LEU A 91 -15.70 -6.84 12.63
N GLY A 92 -15.43 -8.12 12.87
CA GLY A 92 -16.40 -9.19 12.69
C GLY A 92 -17.66 -8.98 13.53
N GLN A 93 -17.49 -8.67 14.82
CA GLN A 93 -18.59 -8.32 15.71
C GLN A 93 -19.35 -7.07 15.23
N ALA A 94 -18.64 -6.00 14.85
CA ALA A 94 -19.28 -4.78 14.31
C ALA A 94 -20.11 -5.08 13.05
N LEU A 95 -19.63 -5.99 12.19
CA LEU A 95 -20.36 -6.44 11.00
C LEU A 95 -21.56 -7.32 11.36
N GLU A 96 -21.52 -8.15 12.39
CA GLU A 96 -22.69 -8.91 12.84
C GLU A 96 -23.84 -7.98 13.25
N PHE A 97 -23.51 -6.83 13.85
CA PHE A 97 -24.52 -5.88 14.27
C PHE A 97 -24.93 -4.83 13.23
N THR A 98 -24.24 -4.73 12.10
CA THR A 98 -24.56 -3.77 11.03
C THR A 98 -25.47 -4.44 10.01
N PRO A 99 -26.73 -4.02 9.80
CA PRO A 99 -27.62 -4.66 8.83
C PRO A 99 -27.02 -4.74 7.42
N LEU A 100 -27.34 -5.79 6.67
CA LEU A 100 -26.89 -5.97 5.27
C LEU A 100 -27.26 -4.79 4.37
N THR A 101 -28.38 -4.12 4.67
CA THR A 101 -28.91 -2.96 3.93
C THR A 101 -28.27 -1.63 4.33
N HIS A 102 -27.39 -1.64 5.34
CA HIS A 102 -26.79 -0.41 5.85
C HIS A 102 -25.79 0.18 4.85
N HIS A 103 -25.95 1.46 4.50
CA HIS A 103 -25.17 2.12 3.45
C HIS A 103 -23.66 2.20 3.74
N LEU A 104 -23.25 2.14 5.01
CA LEU A 104 -21.83 2.12 5.40
C LEU A 104 -21.28 0.71 5.67
N ARG A 105 -22.10 -0.35 5.59
CA ARG A 105 -21.60 -1.73 5.73
C ARG A 105 -20.47 -2.05 4.73
N PRO A 106 -20.54 -1.63 3.44
CA PRO A 106 -19.43 -1.86 2.51
C PRO A 106 -18.12 -1.20 2.96
N VAL A 107 -18.20 -0.06 3.65
CA VAL A 107 -17.02 0.60 4.21
C VAL A 107 -16.40 -0.24 5.32
N LEU A 108 -17.21 -0.78 6.24
CA LEU A 108 -16.74 -1.71 7.28
C LEU A 108 -16.10 -2.98 6.71
N LEU A 109 -16.67 -3.55 5.66
CA LEU A 109 -16.07 -4.68 4.94
C LEU A 109 -14.70 -4.30 4.37
N GLY A 110 -14.59 -3.16 3.68
CA GLY A 110 -13.32 -2.68 3.14
C GLY A 110 -12.25 -2.49 4.21
N ILE A 111 -12.63 -2.00 5.39
CA ILE A 111 -11.74 -1.85 6.54
C ILE A 111 -11.21 -3.23 7.00
N GLN A 112 -12.10 -4.23 7.10
CA GLN A 112 -11.69 -5.60 7.45
C GLN A 112 -10.74 -6.21 6.41
N ALA A 113 -11.00 -5.97 5.11
CA ALA A 113 -10.13 -6.45 4.04
C ALA A 113 -8.73 -5.80 4.07
N VAL A 114 -8.64 -4.50 4.39
CA VAL A 114 -7.34 -3.82 4.60
C VAL A 114 -6.58 -4.46 5.75
N SER A 115 -7.27 -4.82 6.84
CA SER A 115 -6.66 -5.49 7.98
C SER A 115 -5.99 -6.81 7.61
N TYR A 116 -6.68 -7.66 6.84
CA TYR A 116 -6.12 -8.91 6.32
C TYR A 116 -4.92 -8.64 5.40
N THR A 117 -5.01 -7.65 4.52
CA THR A 117 -3.87 -7.27 3.65
C THR A 117 -2.64 -6.83 4.47
N GLN A 118 -2.84 -6.12 5.58
CA GLN A 118 -1.75 -5.74 6.47
C GLN A 118 -1.21 -6.92 7.28
N ARG A 119 -2.06 -7.89 7.66
CA ARG A 119 -1.62 -9.13 8.31
C ARG A 119 -0.73 -9.93 7.39
N TYR A 120 -1.12 -10.10 6.12
CA TYR A 120 -0.29 -10.70 5.08
C TYR A 120 1.09 -10.06 4.99
N GLN A 121 1.19 -8.72 5.00
CA GLN A 121 2.48 -8.03 4.92
C GLN A 121 3.44 -8.37 6.08
N ARG A 122 2.93 -8.88 7.20
CA ARG A 122 3.72 -9.27 8.38
C ARG A 122 3.95 -10.78 8.45
N THR A 123 2.91 -11.57 8.19
CA THR A 123 2.93 -13.03 8.36
C THR A 123 3.36 -13.76 7.09
N ASN A 124 3.22 -13.09 5.94
CA ASN A 124 3.34 -13.67 4.61
C ASN A 124 2.40 -14.87 4.37
N ASP A 125 1.27 -14.92 5.09
CA ASP A 125 0.24 -15.94 4.94
C ASP A 125 -0.72 -15.58 3.81
N ALA A 126 -0.65 -16.29 2.69
CA ALA A 126 -1.46 -16.00 1.52
C ALA A 126 -2.97 -16.14 1.75
N ALA A 127 -3.41 -16.92 2.76
CA ALA A 127 -4.83 -17.04 3.10
C ALA A 127 -5.45 -15.70 3.55
N ASP A 128 -4.63 -14.78 4.04
CA ASP A 128 -5.03 -13.41 4.34
C ASP A 128 -5.40 -12.63 3.09
N LEU A 129 -4.66 -12.82 2.00
CA LEU A 129 -4.98 -12.15 0.74
C LEU A 129 -6.25 -12.71 0.11
N ASP A 130 -6.48 -14.02 0.21
CA ASP A 130 -7.73 -14.63 -0.23
C ASP A 130 -8.92 -14.04 0.51
N SER A 131 -8.84 -13.98 1.84
CA SER A 131 -9.87 -13.37 2.70
C SER A 131 -10.07 -11.89 2.36
N ALA A 132 -8.99 -11.12 2.15
CA ALA A 132 -9.07 -9.71 1.80
C ALA A 132 -9.77 -9.50 0.45
N ILE A 133 -9.44 -10.30 -0.56
CA ILE A 133 -9.99 -10.20 -1.92
C ILE A 133 -11.48 -10.52 -1.92
N GLU A 134 -11.91 -11.59 -1.25
CA GLU A 134 -13.33 -11.94 -1.13
C GLU A 134 -14.14 -10.81 -0.46
N ILE A 135 -13.60 -10.25 0.63
CA ILE A 135 -14.26 -9.17 1.36
C ILE A 135 -14.28 -7.86 0.54
N PHE A 136 -13.18 -7.51 -0.13
CA PHE A 136 -13.13 -6.35 -1.02
C PHE A 136 -14.13 -6.48 -2.16
N GLN A 137 -14.21 -7.65 -2.79
CA GLN A 137 -15.17 -7.93 -3.85
C GLN A 137 -16.61 -7.73 -3.36
N ALA A 138 -16.95 -8.29 -2.19
CA ALA A 138 -18.27 -8.10 -1.57
C ALA A 138 -18.54 -6.60 -1.27
N ALA A 139 -17.55 -5.88 -0.75
CA ALA A 139 -17.66 -4.45 -0.47
C ALA A 139 -17.89 -3.63 -1.74
N THR A 140 -17.12 -3.87 -2.80
CA THR A 140 -17.23 -3.14 -4.06
C THR A 140 -18.53 -3.44 -4.81
N ASN A 141 -19.09 -4.64 -4.64
CA ASN A 141 -20.38 -5.01 -5.22
C ASN A 141 -21.56 -4.36 -4.47
N ALA A 142 -21.43 -4.15 -3.16
CA ALA A 142 -22.48 -3.60 -2.32
C ALA A 142 -22.49 -2.06 -2.24
N ILE A 143 -21.34 -1.40 -2.48
CA ILE A 143 -21.24 0.05 -2.38
C ILE A 143 -21.88 0.76 -3.59
N SER A 144 -22.67 1.80 -3.32
CA SER A 144 -23.28 2.62 -4.38
C SER A 144 -22.22 3.29 -5.25
N ALA A 145 -22.49 3.40 -6.55
CA ALA A 145 -21.67 4.12 -7.53
C ALA A 145 -21.38 5.58 -7.10
N SER A 146 -22.36 6.24 -6.49
CA SER A 146 -22.25 7.63 -6.03
C SER A 146 -21.61 7.80 -4.65
N HIS A 147 -21.25 6.70 -3.97
CA HIS A 147 -20.71 6.78 -2.62
C HIS A 147 -19.26 7.32 -2.62
N PRO A 148 -18.92 8.31 -1.77
CA PRO A 148 -17.59 8.93 -1.76
C PRO A 148 -16.42 7.94 -1.56
N GLN A 149 -16.66 6.87 -0.80
CA GLN A 149 -15.64 5.84 -0.50
C GLN A 149 -15.47 4.78 -1.60
N ARG A 150 -16.29 4.77 -2.65
CA ARG A 150 -16.23 3.73 -3.69
C ARG A 150 -14.87 3.66 -4.36
N LEU A 151 -14.33 4.81 -4.77
CA LEU A 151 -13.02 4.86 -5.45
C LEU A 151 -11.89 4.38 -4.54
N HIS A 152 -11.98 4.67 -3.23
CA HIS A 152 -11.01 4.18 -2.26
C HIS A 152 -11.07 2.66 -2.12
N LEU A 153 -12.28 2.07 -2.05
CA LEU A 153 -12.44 0.62 -1.99
C LEU A 153 -11.88 -0.08 -3.24
N LEU A 154 -12.16 0.46 -4.43
CA LEU A 154 -11.62 -0.09 -5.68
C LEU A 154 -10.09 -0.02 -5.72
N MET A 155 -9.51 1.09 -5.25
CA MET A 155 -8.05 1.23 -5.11
C MET A 155 -7.44 0.17 -4.19
N GLN A 156 -8.02 -0.03 -3.01
CA GLN A 156 -7.53 -1.02 -2.07
C GLN A 156 -7.72 -2.44 -2.59
N TYR A 157 -8.84 -2.69 -3.29
CA TYR A 157 -9.09 -3.97 -3.94
C TYR A 157 -8.04 -4.30 -5.00
N GLY A 158 -7.75 -3.35 -5.90
CA GLY A 158 -6.69 -3.50 -6.91
C GLY A 158 -5.31 -3.74 -6.27
N SER A 159 -5.02 -3.07 -5.15
CA SER A 159 -3.76 -3.25 -4.40
C SER A 159 -3.63 -4.65 -3.78
N ALA A 160 -4.73 -5.18 -3.21
CA ALA A 160 -4.76 -6.53 -2.65
C ALA A 160 -4.60 -7.61 -3.74
N LEU A 161 -5.28 -7.45 -4.88
CA LEU A 161 -5.14 -8.30 -6.07
C LEU A 161 -3.69 -8.30 -6.58
N HIS A 162 -3.08 -7.12 -6.73
CA HIS A 162 -1.68 -7.02 -7.14
C HIS A 162 -0.73 -7.69 -6.14
N SER A 163 -0.99 -7.54 -4.84
CA SER A 163 -0.22 -8.21 -3.79
C SER A 163 -0.32 -9.73 -3.88
N ARG A 164 -1.51 -10.27 -4.18
CA ARG A 164 -1.71 -11.72 -4.38
C ARG A 164 -1.05 -12.22 -5.65
N TYR A 165 -1.09 -11.46 -6.75
CA TYR A 165 -0.27 -11.77 -7.93
C TYR A 165 1.23 -11.82 -7.58
N VAL A 166 1.75 -10.85 -6.82
CA VAL A 166 3.17 -10.86 -6.45
C VAL A 166 3.53 -12.12 -5.67
N ALA A 167 2.65 -12.56 -4.77
CA ALA A 167 2.81 -13.73 -3.90
C ALA A 167 2.67 -15.06 -4.65
N LEU A 168 1.59 -15.22 -5.42
CA LEU A 168 1.13 -16.50 -5.97
C LEU A 168 1.30 -16.62 -7.49
N LYS A 169 1.61 -15.52 -8.18
CA LYS A 169 1.73 -15.43 -9.65
C LYS A 169 0.43 -15.74 -10.39
N ASP A 170 -0.71 -15.49 -9.76
CA ASP A 170 -2.03 -15.58 -10.41
C ASP A 170 -2.23 -14.40 -11.37
N GLU A 171 -2.26 -14.71 -12.67
CA GLU A 171 -2.40 -13.68 -13.70
C GLU A 171 -3.79 -13.02 -13.70
N ASP A 172 -4.84 -13.75 -13.34
CA ASP A 172 -6.20 -13.21 -13.35
C ASP A 172 -6.33 -12.08 -12.32
N ASP A 173 -5.65 -12.22 -11.18
CA ASP A 173 -5.53 -11.14 -10.19
C ASP A 173 -4.84 -9.90 -10.74
N LEU A 174 -3.77 -10.08 -11.50
CA LEU A 174 -3.04 -8.95 -12.09
C LEU A 174 -3.90 -8.19 -13.10
N ASN A 175 -4.59 -8.93 -13.97
CA ASN A 175 -5.49 -8.34 -14.96
C ASN A 175 -6.66 -7.62 -14.28
N LEU A 176 -7.22 -8.22 -13.23
CA LEU A 176 -8.29 -7.59 -12.46
C LEU A 176 -7.80 -6.35 -11.69
N ALA A 177 -6.59 -6.37 -11.13
CA ALA A 177 -5.99 -5.21 -10.48
C ALA A 177 -5.85 -4.02 -11.44
N ILE A 178 -5.34 -4.27 -12.66
CA ILE A 178 -5.22 -3.26 -13.72
C ILE A 178 -6.61 -2.69 -14.07
N GLN A 179 -7.63 -3.55 -14.17
CA GLN A 179 -9.00 -3.11 -14.42
C GLN A 179 -9.52 -2.20 -13.30
N GLN A 180 -9.34 -2.58 -12.02
CA GLN A 180 -9.78 -1.74 -10.89
C GLN A 180 -9.08 -0.37 -10.89
N PHE A 181 -7.77 -0.33 -11.14
CA PHE A 181 -7.04 0.94 -11.21
C PHE A 181 -7.49 1.82 -12.38
N ARG A 182 -7.79 1.23 -13.55
CA ARG A 182 -8.36 1.98 -14.68
C ARG A 182 -9.73 2.56 -14.36
N THR A 183 -10.63 1.77 -13.74
CA THR A 183 -11.94 2.26 -13.31
C THR A 183 -11.82 3.41 -12.31
N VAL A 184 -10.83 3.39 -11.41
CA VAL A 184 -10.60 4.51 -10.49
C VAL A 184 -10.24 5.78 -11.26
N LEU A 185 -9.40 5.68 -12.30
CA LEU A 185 -8.93 6.83 -13.07
C LEU A 185 -10.00 7.54 -13.90
N GLU A 186 -11.13 6.89 -14.19
CA GLU A 186 -12.24 7.48 -14.94
C GLU A 186 -12.92 8.64 -14.18
N ASP A 187 -13.04 8.53 -12.85
CA ASP A 187 -13.78 9.47 -11.98
C ASP A 187 -12.91 10.07 -10.85
N CYS A 188 -11.57 9.99 -10.97
CA CYS A 188 -10.66 10.22 -9.84
C CYS A 188 -10.49 11.70 -9.46
N PRO A 189 -10.67 12.10 -8.19
CA PRO A 189 -10.22 13.40 -7.70
C PRO A 189 -8.68 13.46 -7.53
N GLU A 190 -8.11 14.66 -7.61
CA GLU A 190 -6.67 14.97 -7.62
C GLU A 190 -5.81 14.23 -6.57
N PRO A 191 -6.19 14.11 -5.28
CA PRO A 191 -5.35 13.41 -4.29
C PRO A 191 -5.25 11.89 -4.52
N LEU A 192 -6.32 11.27 -5.01
CA LEU A 192 -6.36 9.83 -5.29
C LEU A 192 -5.70 9.49 -6.63
N LEU A 193 -5.63 10.47 -7.55
CA LEU A 193 -5.10 10.32 -8.90
C LEU A 193 -3.64 9.87 -8.89
N ILE A 194 -2.82 10.47 -8.02
CA ILE A 194 -1.41 10.14 -7.85
C ILE A 194 -1.23 8.67 -7.45
N HIS A 195 -2.00 8.20 -6.46
CA HIS A 195 -1.92 6.84 -5.97
C HIS A 195 -2.43 5.83 -7.01
N ALA A 196 -3.53 6.15 -7.71
CA ALA A 196 -4.11 5.32 -8.74
C ALA A 196 -3.16 5.13 -9.93
N ARG A 197 -2.60 6.22 -10.46
CA ARG A 197 -1.63 6.18 -11.57
C ARG A 197 -0.38 5.39 -11.23
N ARG A 198 0.18 5.61 -10.03
CA ARG A 198 1.37 4.86 -9.59
C ARG A 198 1.09 3.36 -9.46
N SER A 199 -0.08 3.00 -8.92
CA SER A 199 -0.45 1.60 -8.73
C SER A 199 -0.73 0.91 -10.07
N LEU A 200 -1.39 1.62 -11.00
CA LEU A 200 -1.55 1.17 -12.38
C LEU A 200 -0.20 0.94 -13.06
N ALA A 201 0.72 1.90 -12.98
CA ALA A 201 2.04 1.78 -13.59
C ALA A 201 2.83 0.57 -13.06
N PHE A 202 2.72 0.29 -11.76
CA PHE A 202 3.37 -0.87 -11.14
C PHE A 202 2.74 -2.21 -11.57
N ALA A 203 1.42 -2.24 -11.74
CA ALA A 203 0.72 -3.42 -12.27
C ALA A 203 1.02 -3.65 -13.75
N LEU A 204 1.13 -2.60 -14.55
CA LEU A 204 1.54 -2.68 -15.96
C LEU A 204 3.00 -3.17 -16.11
N ASP A 205 3.94 -2.66 -15.32
CA ASP A 205 5.32 -3.18 -15.27
C ASP A 205 5.35 -4.68 -14.89
N SER A 206 4.50 -5.07 -13.95
CA SER A 206 4.34 -6.47 -13.53
C SER A 206 3.82 -7.37 -14.66
N ARG A 207 2.89 -6.87 -15.48
CA ARG A 207 2.31 -7.60 -16.60
C ARG A 207 3.25 -7.66 -17.80
N TYR A 208 3.96 -6.57 -18.08
CA TYR A 208 5.08 -6.57 -19.01
C TYR A 208 6.12 -7.64 -18.63
N LYS A 209 6.53 -7.75 -17.36
CA LYS A 209 7.50 -8.77 -16.94
C LYS A 209 6.99 -10.20 -17.14
N LEU A 210 5.69 -10.41 -17.11
CA LEU A 210 5.06 -11.71 -17.31
C LEU A 210 4.91 -12.08 -18.79
N ARG A 211 4.42 -11.14 -19.61
CA ARG A 211 4.01 -11.40 -21.01
C ARG A 211 4.90 -10.75 -22.06
N TYR A 212 5.84 -9.92 -21.65
CA TYR A 212 6.63 -9.06 -22.52
C TYR A 212 5.76 -8.15 -23.39
N ASP A 213 4.61 -7.70 -22.85
CA ASP A 213 3.71 -6.78 -23.53
C ASP A 213 4.35 -5.37 -23.55
N ILE A 214 4.85 -4.99 -24.71
CA ILE A 214 5.62 -3.77 -24.89
C ILE A 214 4.76 -2.52 -24.67
N ASP A 215 3.46 -2.59 -24.96
CA ASP A 215 2.55 -1.46 -24.81
C ASP A 215 2.36 -1.10 -23.33
N ASP A 216 2.41 -2.10 -22.43
CA ASP A 216 2.30 -1.88 -20.98
C ASP A 216 3.41 -0.98 -20.44
N ILE A 217 4.62 -1.07 -20.99
CA ILE A 217 5.74 -0.22 -20.56
C ILE A 217 5.52 1.23 -20.98
N ASP A 218 5.01 1.47 -22.20
CA ASP A 218 4.69 2.83 -22.63
C ASP A 218 3.57 3.43 -21.77
N PHE A 219 2.50 2.67 -21.51
CA PHE A 219 1.43 3.12 -20.62
C PHE A 219 1.91 3.35 -19.17
N ALA A 220 2.83 2.52 -18.66
CA ALA A 220 3.40 2.71 -17.32
C ALA A 220 4.23 4.01 -17.26
N ILE A 221 5.02 4.30 -18.29
CA ILE A 221 5.80 5.54 -18.42
C ILE A 221 4.88 6.76 -18.44
N GLU A 222 3.81 6.74 -19.25
CA GLU A 222 2.80 7.81 -19.28
C GLU A 222 2.18 8.06 -17.90
N ALA A 223 1.83 6.98 -17.19
CA ALA A 223 1.27 7.07 -15.85
C ALA A 223 2.25 7.67 -14.83
N TYR A 224 3.55 7.36 -14.91
CA TYR A 224 4.56 7.94 -14.02
C TYR A 224 4.87 9.41 -14.34
N VAL A 225 5.02 9.77 -15.62
CA VAL A 225 5.26 11.16 -16.06
C VAL A 225 4.17 12.07 -15.52
N ALA A 226 2.92 11.65 -15.69
CA ALA A 226 1.77 12.43 -15.29
C ALA A 226 1.58 12.55 -13.77
N VAL A 227 2.43 11.91 -12.96
CA VAL A 227 2.45 11.99 -11.49
C VAL A 227 3.66 12.75 -10.98
N ILE A 228 4.83 12.58 -11.61
CA ILE A 228 6.09 13.19 -11.14
C ILE A 228 5.99 14.72 -11.06
N ASP A 229 5.28 15.35 -11.99
CA ASP A 229 5.09 16.81 -12.02
C ASP A 229 4.14 17.32 -10.92
N MET A 230 3.29 16.45 -10.37
CA MET A 230 2.31 16.79 -9.35
C MET A 230 2.85 16.61 -7.92
N LEU A 231 3.91 15.81 -7.75
CA LEU A 231 4.41 15.38 -6.45
C LEU A 231 5.24 16.46 -5.75
N GLN A 232 4.64 17.11 -4.75
CA GLN A 232 5.32 18.07 -3.88
C GLN A 232 6.03 17.42 -2.69
N GLN A 233 5.57 16.24 -2.25
CA GLN A 233 6.15 15.56 -1.09
C GLN A 233 7.44 14.79 -1.43
N PRO A 234 8.57 15.07 -0.74
CA PRO A 234 9.86 14.46 -1.08
C PRO A 234 9.88 12.92 -1.05
N ARG A 235 9.13 12.31 -0.11
CA ARG A 235 9.07 10.86 0.04
C ARG A 235 8.29 10.21 -1.10
N GLU A 236 7.15 10.77 -1.46
CA GLU A 236 6.30 10.25 -2.53
C GLU A 236 6.94 10.43 -3.91
N TYR A 237 7.56 11.60 -4.13
CA TYR A 237 8.41 11.88 -5.29
C TYR A 237 9.45 10.79 -5.49
N LEU A 238 10.17 10.44 -4.42
CA LEU A 238 11.21 9.43 -4.47
C LEU A 238 10.68 8.04 -4.84
N PHE A 239 9.55 7.62 -4.27
CA PHE A 239 8.93 6.34 -4.62
C PHE A 239 8.47 6.30 -6.08
N ALA A 240 7.90 7.39 -6.60
CA ALA A 240 7.52 7.49 -8.00
C ALA A 240 8.76 7.41 -8.91
N CYS A 241 9.86 8.08 -8.56
CA CYS A 241 11.11 8.00 -9.32
C CYS A 241 11.69 6.58 -9.38
N ILE A 242 11.59 5.78 -8.30
CA ILE A 242 12.07 4.39 -8.31
C ILE A 242 11.33 3.57 -9.37
N GLY A 243 10.01 3.63 -9.36
CA GLY A 243 9.18 2.92 -10.33
C GLY A 243 9.38 3.44 -11.76
N TYR A 244 9.46 4.76 -11.93
CA TYR A 244 9.69 5.38 -13.23
C TYR A 244 11.02 4.97 -13.86
N SER A 245 12.09 4.98 -13.05
CA SER A 245 13.42 4.57 -13.51
C SER A 245 13.43 3.10 -13.96
N ALA A 246 12.68 2.24 -13.26
CA ALA A 246 12.57 0.82 -13.60
C ALA A 246 11.88 0.60 -14.95
N VAL A 247 10.78 1.30 -15.24
CA VAL A 247 10.06 1.18 -16.52
C VAL A 247 10.82 1.81 -17.69
N LEU A 248 11.54 2.92 -17.46
CA LEU A 248 12.46 3.50 -18.46
C LEU A 248 13.57 2.52 -18.81
N HIS A 249 14.16 1.87 -17.81
CA HIS A 249 15.17 0.85 -18.00
C HIS A 249 14.61 -0.37 -18.75
N ALA A 250 13.38 -0.80 -18.45
CA ALA A 250 12.70 -1.86 -19.18
C ALA A 250 12.48 -1.48 -20.66
N ARG A 251 12.00 -0.26 -20.95
CA ARG A 251 11.80 0.20 -22.32
C ARG A 251 13.10 0.24 -23.12
N PHE A 252 14.18 0.69 -22.50
CA PHE A 252 15.50 0.62 -23.09
C PHE A 252 15.89 -0.81 -23.47
N TYR A 253 15.70 -1.78 -22.57
CA TYR A 253 16.00 -3.18 -22.86
C TYR A 253 15.21 -3.73 -24.06
N CYS A 254 13.93 -3.35 -24.19
CA CYS A 254 13.08 -3.84 -25.28
C CYS A 254 13.30 -3.13 -26.60
N LYS A 255 13.41 -1.80 -26.57
CA LYS A 255 13.36 -0.93 -27.76
C LYS A 255 14.70 -0.31 -28.12
N GLY A 256 15.70 -0.42 -27.24
CA GLY A 256 17.02 0.19 -27.43
C GLY A 256 17.04 1.72 -27.29
N ASN A 257 16.04 2.32 -26.63
CA ASN A 257 15.95 3.77 -26.49
C ASN A 257 16.95 4.29 -25.46
N ILE A 258 18.09 4.82 -25.93
CA ILE A 258 19.19 5.31 -25.10
C ILE A 258 18.78 6.49 -24.21
N ASP A 259 17.84 7.34 -24.66
CA ASP A 259 17.39 8.49 -23.87
C ASP A 259 16.68 8.07 -22.58
N ASP A 260 15.93 6.96 -22.63
CA ASP A 260 15.28 6.39 -21.45
C ASP A 260 16.31 5.88 -20.46
N LEU A 261 17.39 5.27 -20.94
CA LEU A 261 18.45 4.82 -20.07
C LEU A 261 19.16 5.98 -19.38
N HIS A 262 19.49 7.04 -20.14
CA HIS A 262 20.05 8.25 -19.56
C HIS A 262 19.10 8.88 -18.54
N ALA A 263 17.78 8.88 -18.81
CA ALA A 263 16.79 9.36 -17.86
C ALA A 263 16.75 8.49 -16.60
N ALA A 264 16.73 7.16 -16.72
CA ALA A 264 16.75 6.24 -15.59
C ALA A 264 17.96 6.47 -14.68
N ILE A 265 19.15 6.63 -15.26
CA ILE A 265 20.39 6.93 -14.51
C ILE A 265 20.24 8.24 -13.72
N ARG A 266 19.75 9.33 -14.34
CA ARG A 266 19.53 10.61 -13.64
C ARG A 266 18.60 10.48 -12.44
N TYR A 267 17.52 9.70 -12.56
CA TYR A 267 16.61 9.46 -11.45
C TYR A 267 17.24 8.56 -10.38
N TYR A 268 17.99 7.52 -10.74
CA TYR A 268 18.74 6.71 -9.78
C TYR A 268 19.76 7.55 -8.99
N ASP A 269 20.51 8.44 -9.64
CA ASP A 269 21.45 9.33 -8.96
C ASP A 269 20.73 10.31 -8.00
N THR A 270 19.56 10.80 -8.42
CA THR A 270 18.69 11.63 -7.56
C THR A 270 18.21 10.85 -6.33
N ILE A 271 17.88 9.56 -6.50
CA ILE A 271 17.46 8.70 -5.39
C ILE A 271 18.63 8.43 -4.44
N LEU A 272 19.79 8.07 -4.98
CA LEU A 272 21.00 7.73 -4.22
C LEU A 272 21.55 8.93 -3.43
N SER A 273 21.52 10.13 -4.01
CA SER A 273 21.97 11.36 -3.33
C SER A 273 21.09 11.73 -2.13
N ARG A 274 19.80 11.38 -2.16
CA ARG A 274 18.83 11.64 -1.09
C ARG A 274 18.73 10.51 -0.04
N GLN A 275 19.07 9.26 -0.39
CA GLN A 275 18.99 8.09 0.50
C GLN A 275 20.35 7.55 0.98
N ARG A 276 21.27 8.40 1.43
CA ARG A 276 22.60 7.96 1.94
C ARG A 276 22.57 6.94 3.10
N ARG A 277 21.41 6.63 3.69
CA ARG A 277 21.28 5.75 4.87
C ARG A 277 20.88 4.29 4.58
N CYS A 278 20.29 3.97 3.42
CA CYS A 278 19.88 2.58 3.10
C CYS A 278 20.92 1.87 2.23
N ARG A 279 21.95 1.29 2.88
CA ARG A 279 23.12 0.66 2.22
C ARG A 279 22.76 -0.45 1.20
N PHE A 280 21.69 -1.21 1.45
CA PHE A 280 21.26 -2.32 0.57
C PHE A 280 20.61 -1.85 -0.73
N VAL A 281 19.61 -0.95 -0.63
CA VAL A 281 18.97 -0.32 -1.80
C VAL A 281 19.97 0.51 -2.59
N TRP A 282 20.87 1.21 -1.89
CA TRP A 282 21.96 1.97 -2.50
C TRP A 282 22.89 1.07 -3.32
N MET A 283 23.22 -0.14 -2.83
CA MET A 283 24.11 -1.07 -3.54
C MET A 283 23.44 -1.67 -4.79
N GLN A 284 22.15 -2.04 -4.72
CA GLN A 284 21.42 -2.55 -5.90
C GLN A 284 21.22 -1.47 -6.97
N LEU A 285 20.81 -0.26 -6.57
CA LEU A 285 20.63 0.86 -7.51
C LEU A 285 21.96 1.34 -8.10
N ARG A 286 23.04 1.29 -7.33
CA ARG A 286 24.37 1.63 -7.83
C ARG A 286 24.93 0.58 -8.79
N VAL A 287 24.75 -0.72 -8.51
CA VAL A 287 25.09 -1.79 -9.47
C VAL A 287 24.29 -1.64 -10.77
N LEU A 288 23.00 -1.30 -10.69
CA LEU A 288 22.19 -1.02 -11.89
C LEU A 288 22.69 0.21 -12.64
N SER A 289 23.01 1.31 -11.96
CA SER A 289 23.56 2.54 -12.58
C SER A 289 24.95 2.30 -13.21
N ASP A 290 25.85 1.63 -12.49
CA ASP A 290 27.22 1.37 -12.94
C ASP A 290 27.25 0.32 -14.07
N ALA A 291 26.44 -0.75 -13.98
CA ALA A 291 26.35 -1.76 -15.04
C ALA A 291 25.74 -1.18 -16.33
N THR A 292 24.75 -0.31 -16.22
CA THR A 292 24.13 0.35 -17.38
C THR A 292 25.05 1.39 -18.01
N THR A 293 25.73 2.20 -17.21
CA THR A 293 26.74 3.16 -17.70
C THR A 293 27.90 2.44 -18.40
N SER A 294 28.34 1.30 -17.87
CA SER A 294 29.40 0.48 -18.46
C SER A 294 28.95 -0.18 -19.77
N TRP A 295 27.69 -0.64 -19.85
CA TRP A 295 27.13 -1.23 -21.08
C TRP A 295 26.93 -0.20 -22.20
N VAL A 296 26.45 1.02 -21.87
CA VAL A 296 26.37 2.13 -22.84
C VAL A 296 27.75 2.49 -23.35
N ARG A 297 28.73 2.61 -22.45
CA ARG A 297 30.13 2.84 -22.84
C ARG A 297 30.61 1.76 -23.79
N TRP A 298 30.40 0.48 -23.46
CA TRP A 298 30.81 -0.66 -24.28
C TRP A 298 30.18 -0.69 -25.68
N ARG A 299 28.89 -0.33 -25.80
CA ARG A 299 28.18 -0.31 -27.09
C ARG A 299 28.48 0.93 -27.94
N CYS A 300 28.96 2.01 -27.33
CA CYS A 300 29.43 3.22 -28.02
C CYS A 300 30.91 3.17 -28.44
N LEU A 301 31.65 2.09 -28.11
CA LEU A 301 33.01 1.89 -28.58
C LEU A 301 32.97 1.54 -30.08
N ASN A 302 33.46 2.47 -30.91
CA ASN A 302 33.51 2.30 -32.36
C ASN A 302 34.85 1.73 -32.85
N THR A 303 35.83 1.55 -31.95
CA THR A 303 37.17 1.05 -32.31
C THR A 303 37.67 -0.03 -31.34
N VAL A 304 38.56 -0.89 -31.85
CA VAL A 304 39.15 -2.00 -31.08
C VAL A 304 40.01 -1.49 -29.92
N GLU A 305 40.61 -0.30 -30.03
CA GLU A 305 41.43 0.31 -28.97
C GLU A 305 40.58 0.73 -27.76
N ASP A 306 39.37 1.22 -27.99
CA ASP A 306 38.42 1.60 -26.93
C ASP A 306 37.99 0.38 -26.09
N CYS A 307 37.93 -0.81 -26.71
CA CYS A 307 37.63 -2.08 -26.02
C CYS A 307 38.76 -2.56 -25.10
N PHE A 308 40.02 -2.26 -25.43
CA PHE A 308 41.18 -2.65 -24.60
C PHE A 308 41.30 -1.82 -23.32
N GLY A 309 40.90 -0.55 -23.34
CA GLY A 309 40.89 0.31 -22.14
C GLY A 309 39.91 -0.16 -21.04
N LEU A 310 38.77 -0.73 -21.44
CA LEU A 310 37.76 -1.26 -20.52
C LEU A 310 38.13 -2.64 -19.95
N LEU A 311 38.77 -3.51 -20.75
CA LEU A 311 39.32 -4.79 -20.27
C LEU A 311 40.39 -4.58 -19.19
N TRP A 312 41.17 -3.51 -19.27
CA TRP A 312 42.15 -3.17 -18.23
C TRP A 312 41.49 -2.79 -16.89
N HIS A 313 40.42 -1.98 -16.92
CA HIS A 313 39.71 -1.57 -15.69
C HIS A 313 38.87 -2.68 -15.04
N VAL A 314 38.37 -3.65 -15.81
CA VAL A 314 37.64 -4.80 -15.25
C VAL A 314 38.60 -5.79 -14.56
N CYS A 315 39.85 -5.89 -15.02
CA CYS A 315 40.86 -6.77 -14.41
C CYS A 315 41.50 -6.24 -13.11
N GLU A 316 41.42 -4.93 -12.82
CA GLU A 316 41.91 -4.36 -11.54
C GLU A 316 40.88 -4.45 -10.39
N LEU A 317 39.66 -4.95 -10.66
CA LEU A 317 38.58 -5.13 -9.67
C LEU A 317 38.45 -6.57 -9.13
N HIS A 318 39.46 -7.42 -9.34
CA HIS A 318 39.61 -8.75 -8.72
C HIS A 318 40.96 -8.89 -8.02
#